data_AF-A0A534YZ59-F1
#
_entry.id   AF-A0A534YZ59-F1
#
_cell.length_a   1.000
_cell.length_b   1.000
_cell.length_c   1.000
_cell.angle_alpha   90.00
_cell.angle_beta   90.00
_cell.angle_gamma   90.00
#
_symmetry.space_group_name_H-M   'P 1'
#
loop_
_entity.id
_entity.type
_entity.pdbx_description
1 polymer ?
#
loop_
_entity_poly.entity_id
_entity_poly.type
_entity_poly.pdbx_seq_one_letter_code
_entity_poly.pdbx_strand_id
1 'polypeptide(L)'
;MQRIKGRKVDVMAWADPGEIESVALDQLRNISSLPWVFHHVAAMADVHYGKGATVGSVIAMKDAVSPAAVGVDIGCFTGDTAVSLADGRTATLRELDGQSCCVYSCTPSGRVAMSRAVARRTRADARLVRVLLDSGAQVRCTPDHLFMLRDGTYRPADELAPGTSLMPLYTASDKEGYTLVQQNYSGRWQKAHWIAARSGLLGPIPKFPGQRTIIHHKNFDPADNRPENLELLGANDHSSLFHVRSCCTRAGSEPPALHCQRRLSETPHAFPACTGGCCVSRVLRTRDIPRVSALSRRARRCGGARSRESANTRCARPACG
;
A
#
# COMPACT_ATOMS: atom_id res chain seq x y z
N MET A 1 22.37 -25.74 -31.98
CA MET A 1 21.24 -24.80 -31.79
C MET A 1 20.17 -25.13 -32.81
N GLN A 2 18.98 -25.53 -32.35
CA GLN A 2 17.83 -25.89 -33.16
C GLN A 2 16.70 -24.88 -32.94
N ARG A 3 15.85 -24.65 -33.95
CA ARG A 3 14.70 -23.76 -33.84
C ARG A 3 13.42 -24.58 -33.71
N ILE A 4 12.69 -24.35 -32.62
CA ILE A 4 11.36 -24.92 -32.40
C ILE A 4 10.34 -23.82 -32.65
N LYS A 5 9.37 -24.08 -33.52
CA LYS A 5 8.30 -23.12 -33.81
C LYS A 5 7.45 -22.92 -32.55
N GLY A 6 7.48 -21.70 -32.03
CA GLY A 6 6.60 -21.29 -30.94
C GLY A 6 5.28 -20.73 -31.45
N ARG A 7 4.46 -20.21 -30.53
CA ARG A 7 3.12 -19.70 -30.84
C ARG A 7 3.11 -18.24 -31.28
N LYS A 8 3.89 -17.38 -30.60
CA LYS A 8 4.07 -15.96 -30.97
C LYS A 8 5.52 -15.67 -31.35
N VAL A 9 6.47 -16.12 -30.53
CA VAL A 9 7.90 -16.06 -30.84
C VAL A 9 8.46 -17.47 -30.98
N ASP A 10 9.58 -17.61 -31.70
CA ASP A 10 10.26 -18.89 -31.81
C ASP A 10 10.99 -19.26 -30.51
N VAL A 11 11.23 -20.57 -30.32
CA VAL A 11 12.06 -21.10 -29.24
C VAL A 11 13.41 -21.54 -29.83
N MET A 12 14.49 -21.01 -29.29
CA MET A 12 15.86 -21.36 -29.67
C MET A 12 16.39 -22.40 -28.68
N ALA A 13 16.55 -23.65 -29.13
CA ALA A 13 16.94 -24.77 -28.29
C ALA A 13 18.42 -25.14 -28.47
N TRP A 14 19.11 -25.33 -27.36
CA TRP A 14 20.44 -25.93 -27.27
C TRP A 14 20.41 -27.39 -26.81
N ALA A 15 19.21 -27.96 -26.64
CA ALA A 15 18.94 -29.39 -26.57
C ALA A 15 18.46 -29.93 -27.92
N ASP A 16 18.51 -31.25 -28.12
CA ASP A 16 17.80 -31.90 -29.22
C ASP A 16 16.29 -31.89 -28.95
N PRO A 17 15.45 -31.24 -29.79
CA PRO A 17 14.00 -31.25 -29.61
C PRO A 17 13.37 -32.64 -29.54
N GLY A 18 14.01 -33.67 -30.09
CA GLY A 18 13.55 -35.06 -29.98
C GLY A 18 13.74 -35.67 -28.58
N GLU A 19 14.63 -35.11 -27.78
CA GLU A 19 14.94 -35.58 -26.42
C GLU A 19 14.20 -34.78 -25.33
N ILE A 20 13.66 -33.60 -25.67
CA ILE A 20 12.88 -32.78 -24.74
C ILE A 20 11.51 -33.44 -24.50
N GLU A 21 11.14 -33.62 -23.24
CA GLU A 21 9.82 -34.13 -22.84
C GLU A 21 8.67 -33.33 -23.50
N SER A 22 7.63 -34.02 -23.98
CA SER A 22 6.49 -33.39 -24.66
C SER A 22 5.83 -32.29 -23.81
N VAL A 23 5.71 -32.53 -22.50
CA VAL A 23 5.16 -31.56 -21.54
C VAL A 23 6.03 -30.30 -21.42
N ALA A 24 7.36 -30.44 -21.50
CA ALA A 24 8.28 -29.31 -21.47
C ALA A 24 8.25 -28.54 -22.80
N LEU A 25 8.14 -29.22 -23.94
CA LEU A 25 7.92 -28.58 -25.24
C LEU A 25 6.63 -27.76 -25.28
N ASP A 26 5.53 -28.29 -24.76
CA ASP A 26 4.27 -27.57 -24.68
C ASP A 26 4.35 -26.39 -23.72
N GLN A 27 5.07 -26.54 -22.61
CA GLN A 27 5.34 -25.44 -21.69
C GLN A 27 6.18 -24.34 -22.36
N LEU A 28 7.25 -24.67 -23.11
CA LEU A 28 8.01 -23.71 -23.91
C LEU A 28 7.13 -22.98 -24.93
N ARG A 29 6.22 -23.70 -25.61
CA ARG A 29 5.26 -23.11 -26.54
C ARG A 29 4.27 -22.18 -25.85
N ASN A 30 3.80 -22.54 -24.65
CA ASN A 30 2.92 -21.68 -23.85
C ASN A 30 3.66 -20.41 -23.40
N ILE A 31 4.91 -20.53 -22.94
CA ILE A 31 5.74 -19.37 -22.59
C ILE A 31 5.94 -18.48 -23.82
N SER A 32 6.22 -19.08 -24.97
CA SER A 32 6.42 -18.37 -26.24
C SER A 32 5.19 -17.59 -26.72
N SER A 33 3.98 -17.84 -26.17
CA SER A 33 2.76 -17.09 -26.51
C SER A 33 2.51 -15.89 -25.62
N LEU A 34 3.29 -15.69 -24.55
CA LEU A 34 3.07 -14.58 -23.61
C LEU A 34 3.32 -13.23 -24.30
N PRO A 35 2.44 -12.23 -24.10
CA PRO A 35 2.47 -11.01 -24.90
C PRO A 35 3.69 -10.12 -24.61
N TRP A 36 4.32 -10.27 -23.46
CA TRP A 36 5.51 -9.53 -23.03
C TRP A 36 6.84 -10.23 -23.36
N VAL A 37 6.83 -11.45 -23.90
CA VAL A 37 8.08 -12.14 -24.30
C VAL A 37 8.70 -11.45 -25.50
N PHE A 38 10.01 -11.22 -25.41
CA PHE A 38 10.79 -10.40 -26.33
C PHE A 38 11.65 -11.27 -27.25
N HIS A 39 11.44 -11.16 -28.58
CA HIS A 39 12.14 -11.86 -29.68
C HIS A 39 12.05 -13.39 -29.73
N HIS A 40 12.47 -14.11 -28.68
CA HIS A 40 12.47 -15.57 -28.61
C HIS A 40 12.54 -16.07 -27.16
N VAL A 41 12.25 -17.34 -26.95
CA VAL A 41 12.57 -18.07 -25.70
C VAL A 41 13.82 -18.91 -25.97
N ALA A 42 14.83 -18.87 -25.10
CA ALA A 42 15.96 -19.80 -25.21
C ALA A 42 15.76 -20.98 -24.28
N ALA A 43 15.93 -22.20 -24.78
CA ALA A 43 15.90 -23.45 -24.02
C ALA A 43 17.31 -24.05 -24.01
N MET A 44 17.88 -24.24 -22.82
CA MET A 44 19.22 -24.78 -22.63
C MET A 44 19.24 -26.31 -22.78
N ALA A 45 20.43 -26.92 -22.74
CA ALA A 45 20.60 -28.35 -22.95
C ALA A 45 19.93 -29.22 -21.87
N ASP A 46 19.75 -28.66 -20.66
CA ASP A 46 19.13 -29.29 -19.49
C ASP A 46 17.63 -28.95 -19.35
N VAL A 47 17.00 -28.43 -20.40
CA VAL A 47 15.60 -27.99 -20.34
C VAL A 47 14.67 -29.14 -19.98
N HIS A 48 13.85 -28.92 -18.95
CA HIS A 48 12.84 -29.89 -18.53
C HIS A 48 11.64 -29.17 -17.92
N TYR A 49 10.59 -29.95 -17.64
CA TYR A 49 9.36 -29.43 -17.07
C TYR A 49 9.60 -28.73 -15.73
N GLY A 50 9.02 -27.54 -15.57
CA GLY A 50 9.11 -26.79 -14.32
C GLY A 50 7.75 -26.26 -13.86
N LYS A 51 7.67 -25.84 -12.60
CA LYS A 51 6.46 -25.20 -12.07
C LYS A 51 6.45 -23.72 -12.45
N GLY A 52 5.56 -23.34 -13.35
CA GLY A 52 5.48 -21.98 -13.89
C GLY A 52 6.12 -21.88 -15.26
N ALA A 53 7.45 -21.72 -15.31
CA ALA A 53 8.25 -21.88 -16.51
C ALA A 53 9.05 -23.19 -16.51
N THR A 54 9.57 -23.59 -17.67
CA THR A 54 10.54 -24.68 -17.78
C THR A 54 11.84 -24.32 -17.07
N VAL A 55 12.44 -25.29 -16.38
CA VAL A 55 13.81 -25.15 -15.88
C VAL A 55 14.77 -25.15 -17.07
N GLY A 56 15.86 -24.40 -16.98
CA GLY A 56 16.81 -24.27 -18.10
C GLY A 56 16.29 -23.38 -19.25
N SER A 57 15.35 -22.47 -19.00
CA SER A 57 14.89 -21.51 -20.02
C SER A 57 15.27 -20.06 -19.70
N VAL A 58 15.64 -19.31 -20.74
CA VAL A 58 15.87 -17.86 -20.67
C VAL A 58 14.72 -17.16 -21.39
N ILE A 59 13.99 -16.32 -20.64
CA ILE A 59 12.79 -15.66 -21.12
C ILE A 59 12.97 -14.14 -20.95
N ALA A 60 13.40 -13.48 -22.00
CA ALA A 60 13.47 -12.02 -22.01
C ALA A 60 12.06 -11.43 -22.07
N MET A 61 11.74 -10.50 -21.17
CA MET A 61 10.43 -9.83 -21.12
C MET A 61 10.61 -8.31 -21.22
N LYS A 62 9.73 -7.66 -21.98
CA LYS A 62 9.70 -6.20 -22.09
C LYS A 62 8.63 -5.63 -21.16
N ASP A 63 9.04 -4.71 -20.29
CA ASP A 63 8.17 -4.00 -19.33
C ASP A 63 7.33 -4.94 -18.43
N ALA A 64 7.82 -6.16 -18.17
CA ALA A 64 7.14 -7.18 -17.37
C ALA A 64 8.13 -8.04 -16.58
N VAL A 65 7.66 -8.57 -15.45
CA VAL A 65 8.36 -9.55 -14.63
C VAL A 65 7.39 -10.70 -14.32
N SER A 66 7.85 -11.94 -14.48
CA SER A 66 7.06 -13.14 -14.14
C SER A 66 7.70 -13.89 -12.99
N PRO A 67 7.12 -13.85 -11.77
CA PRO A 67 7.63 -14.64 -10.63
C PRO A 67 7.70 -16.15 -10.95
N ALA A 68 6.74 -16.64 -11.73
CA ALA A 68 6.69 -18.03 -12.19
C ALA A 68 7.86 -18.42 -13.13
N ALA A 69 8.54 -17.44 -13.73
CA ALA A 69 9.71 -17.64 -14.59
C ALA A 69 11.04 -17.62 -13.82
N VAL A 70 11.06 -17.01 -12.62
CA VAL A 70 12.24 -17.04 -11.72
C VAL A 70 12.31 -18.39 -11.01
N GLY A 71 11.15 -18.99 -10.75
CA GLY A 71 11.01 -20.28 -10.11
C GLY A 71 10.10 -20.20 -8.89
N VAL A 72 9.49 -21.33 -8.55
CA VAL A 72 8.70 -21.48 -7.32
C VAL A 72 9.57 -21.73 -6.07
N ASP A 73 10.89 -21.68 -6.23
CA ASP A 73 11.93 -21.89 -5.19
C ASP A 73 12.46 -20.59 -4.61
N ILE A 74 11.55 -19.64 -4.44
CA ILE A 74 11.76 -18.47 -3.61
C ILE A 74 10.96 -18.77 -2.35
N GLY A 75 11.65 -18.84 -1.21
CA GLY A 75 11.11 -19.46 -0.02
C GLY A 75 9.70 -18.98 0.36
N CYS A 76 8.95 -19.86 1.00
CA CYS A 76 7.51 -19.73 1.18
C CYS A 76 7.12 -19.80 2.66
N PHE A 77 5.96 -19.23 2.99
CA PHE A 77 5.31 -19.38 4.28
C PHE A 77 4.26 -20.50 4.25
N THR A 78 3.87 -21.00 5.41
CA THR A 78 2.73 -21.90 5.54
C THR A 78 1.40 -21.14 5.38
N GLY A 79 0.36 -21.83 4.89
CA GLY A 79 -0.93 -21.20 4.59
C GLY A 79 -1.65 -20.58 5.80
N ASP A 80 -1.35 -21.01 7.02
CA ASP A 80 -1.81 -20.45 8.30
C ASP A 80 -1.10 -19.14 8.69
N THR A 81 -0.06 -18.72 7.95
CA THR A 81 0.63 -17.46 8.21
C THR A 81 -0.29 -16.28 7.92
N ALA A 82 -0.52 -15.45 8.94
CA ALA A 82 -1.37 -14.29 8.87
C ALA A 82 -0.62 -13.05 8.34
N VAL A 83 -1.28 -12.27 7.48
CA VAL A 83 -0.74 -11.06 6.87
C VAL A 83 -1.69 -9.89 7.12
N SER A 84 -1.14 -8.75 7.53
CA SER A 84 -1.89 -7.51 7.70
C SER A 84 -2.20 -6.86 6.35
N LEU A 85 -3.48 -6.61 6.09
CA LEU A 85 -3.97 -6.02 4.85
C LEU A 85 -4.21 -4.52 5.00
N ALA A 86 -4.28 -3.82 3.86
CA ALA A 86 -4.61 -2.39 3.84
C ALA A 86 -6.07 -2.11 4.28
N ASP A 87 -6.97 -3.09 4.18
CA ASP A 87 -8.37 -2.95 4.59
C ASP A 87 -8.61 -3.08 6.11
N GLY A 88 -7.53 -3.11 6.90
CA GLY A 88 -7.58 -3.26 8.36
C GLY A 88 -7.74 -4.70 8.84
N ARG A 89 -8.02 -5.66 7.95
CA ARG A 89 -8.11 -7.07 8.30
C ARG A 89 -6.73 -7.70 8.42
N THR A 90 -6.68 -8.79 9.19
CA THR A 90 -5.58 -9.75 9.17
C THR A 90 -6.13 -11.05 8.62
N ALA A 91 -5.55 -11.55 7.53
CA ALA A 91 -6.01 -12.75 6.85
C ALA A 91 -4.84 -13.71 6.63
N THR A 92 -5.12 -15.00 6.63
CA THR A 92 -4.13 -16.04 6.38
C THR A 92 -3.82 -16.15 4.89
N LEU A 93 -2.60 -16.59 4.55
CA LEU A 93 -2.22 -16.82 3.15
C LEU A 93 -3.13 -17.85 2.45
N ARG A 94 -3.70 -18.79 3.20
CA ARG A 94 -4.69 -19.76 2.70
C ARG A 94 -5.98 -19.08 2.27
N GLU A 95 -6.49 -18.13 3.05
CA GLU A 95 -7.70 -17.38 2.72
C GLU A 95 -7.49 -16.45 1.52
N LEU A 96 -6.26 -15.95 1.35
CA LEU A 96 -5.88 -15.05 0.28
C LEU A 96 -5.51 -15.76 -1.03
N ASP A 97 -5.37 -17.09 -1.04
CA ASP A 97 -4.98 -17.84 -2.24
C ASP A 97 -5.96 -17.56 -3.39
N GLY A 98 -5.42 -17.21 -4.55
CA GLY A 98 -6.24 -16.79 -5.70
C GLY A 98 -6.52 -15.28 -5.76
N GLN A 99 -6.47 -14.56 -4.64
CA GLN A 99 -6.99 -13.19 -4.54
C GLN A 99 -5.91 -12.10 -4.69
N SER A 100 -6.31 -10.98 -5.29
CA SER A 100 -5.51 -9.75 -5.31
C SER A 100 -5.81 -8.94 -4.06
N CYS A 101 -4.78 -8.56 -3.31
CA CYS A 101 -4.89 -7.81 -2.07
C CYS A 101 -3.84 -6.69 -2.01
N CYS A 102 -4.05 -5.72 -1.12
CA CYS A 102 -3.09 -4.66 -0.87
C CYS A 102 -2.43 -4.92 0.49
N VAL A 103 -1.10 -5.04 0.48
CA VAL A 103 -0.28 -5.39 1.65
C VAL A 103 0.75 -4.30 1.94
N TYR A 104 1.32 -4.34 3.14
CA TYR A 104 2.45 -3.51 3.50
C TYR A 104 3.76 -4.12 2.99
N SER A 105 4.61 -3.30 2.39
CA SER A 105 5.94 -3.65 1.92
C SER A 105 6.98 -2.71 2.55
N CYS A 106 8.24 -3.13 2.58
CA CYS A 106 9.32 -2.30 3.11
C CYS A 106 10.43 -2.17 2.06
N THR A 107 10.90 -0.96 1.83
CA THR A 107 12.10 -0.73 1.00
C THR A 107 13.38 -1.02 1.81
N PRO A 108 14.53 -1.28 1.15
CA PRO A 108 15.82 -1.47 1.84
C PRO A 108 16.18 -0.33 2.80
N SER A 109 15.75 0.90 2.51
CA SER A 109 15.92 2.06 3.39
C SER A 109 15.05 2.06 4.66
N GLY A 110 14.21 1.04 4.87
CA GLY A 110 13.28 0.99 6.01
C GLY A 110 12.01 1.81 5.82
N ARG A 111 11.69 2.25 4.60
CA ARG A 111 10.42 2.94 4.32
C ARG A 111 9.32 1.91 4.11
N VAL A 112 8.30 1.97 4.96
CA VAL A 112 7.08 1.17 4.81
C VAL A 112 6.18 1.84 3.76
N ALA A 113 5.80 1.05 2.76
CA ALA A 113 4.92 1.41 1.66
C ALA A 113 3.77 0.39 1.58
N MET A 114 2.82 0.65 0.67
CA MET A 114 1.78 -0.32 0.32
C MET A 114 1.99 -0.79 -1.11
N SER A 115 1.63 -2.04 -1.38
CA SER A 115 1.78 -2.64 -2.70
C SER A 115 0.66 -3.64 -2.97
N ARG A 116 0.27 -3.79 -4.24
CA ARG A 116 -0.63 -4.87 -4.64
C ARG A 116 0.15 -6.18 -4.66
N ALA A 117 -0.43 -7.21 -4.08
CA ALA A 117 0.12 -8.56 -4.03
C ALA A 117 -0.97 -9.57 -4.33
N VAL A 118 -0.55 -10.73 -4.81
CA VAL A 118 -1.43 -11.83 -5.17
C VAL A 118 -0.89 -13.07 -4.47
N ALA A 119 -1.64 -13.60 -3.50
CA ALA A 119 -1.22 -14.82 -2.83
C ALA A 119 -1.51 -16.03 -3.73
N ARG A 120 -0.54 -16.93 -3.81
CA ARG A 120 -0.61 -18.16 -4.60
C ARG A 120 0.03 -19.30 -3.83
N ARG A 121 -0.66 -20.44 -3.76
CA ARG A 121 -0.02 -21.68 -3.33
C ARG A 121 0.98 -22.15 -4.39
N THR A 122 2.26 -22.20 -4.04
CA THR A 122 3.35 -22.63 -4.93
C THR A 122 3.82 -24.06 -4.64
N ARG A 123 3.62 -24.55 -3.40
CA ARG A 123 4.16 -25.83 -2.90
C ARG A 123 3.17 -26.59 -2.02
N ALA A 124 3.43 -27.88 -1.90
CA ALA A 124 2.80 -28.80 -0.95
C ALA A 124 3.90 -29.64 -0.30
N ASP A 125 3.72 -30.03 0.97
CA ASP A 125 4.58 -31.00 1.68
C ASP A 125 6.09 -30.65 1.67
N ALA A 126 6.41 -29.37 1.79
CA ALA A 126 7.78 -28.89 1.87
C ALA A 126 8.36 -29.02 3.28
N ARG A 127 9.68 -29.18 3.39
CA ARG A 127 10.41 -29.05 4.67
C ARG A 127 10.18 -27.65 5.24
N LEU A 128 9.90 -27.58 6.54
CA LEU A 128 9.64 -26.32 7.24
C LEU A 128 10.63 -26.10 8.39
N VAL A 129 10.95 -24.84 8.63
CA VAL A 129 11.61 -24.35 9.84
C VAL A 129 10.67 -23.42 10.60
N ARG A 130 10.98 -23.19 11.87
CA ARG A 130 10.24 -22.31 12.76
C ARG A 130 11.15 -21.21 13.27
N VAL A 131 10.83 -19.97 12.94
CA VAL A 131 11.50 -18.78 13.45
C VAL A 131 10.75 -18.31 14.68
N LEU A 132 11.40 -18.32 15.85
CA LEU A 132 10.84 -17.81 17.09
C LEU A 132 11.23 -16.34 17.26
N LEU A 133 10.24 -15.50 17.53
CA LEU A 133 10.43 -14.08 17.81
C LEU A 133 10.56 -13.83 19.31
N ASP A 134 11.16 -12.71 19.65
CA ASP A 134 11.27 -12.20 21.03
C ASP A 134 9.91 -11.98 21.71
N SER A 135 8.87 -11.69 20.92
CA SER A 135 7.47 -11.60 21.36
C SER A 135 6.84 -12.95 21.75
N GLY A 136 7.53 -14.08 21.53
CA GLY A 136 6.99 -15.43 21.67
C GLY A 136 6.18 -15.90 20.47
N ALA A 137 5.92 -15.02 19.49
CA ALA A 137 5.31 -15.40 18.23
C ALA A 137 6.24 -16.28 17.38
N GLN A 138 5.64 -17.07 16.49
CA GLN A 138 6.37 -18.08 15.71
C GLN A 138 5.96 -17.98 14.24
N VAL A 139 6.94 -18.02 13.36
CA VAL A 139 6.73 -17.99 11.90
C VAL A 139 7.21 -19.30 11.30
N ARG A 140 6.33 -19.97 10.56
CA ARG A 140 6.63 -21.25 9.89
C ARG A 140 6.84 -21.00 8.40
N CYS A 141 7.99 -21.39 7.89
CA CYS A 141 8.41 -21.12 6.52
C CYS A 141 9.38 -22.20 6.02
N THR A 142 9.67 -22.19 4.72
CA THR A 142 10.73 -23.03 4.16
C THR A 142 12.12 -22.50 4.58
N PRO A 143 13.15 -23.37 4.67
CA PRO A 143 14.49 -22.98 5.12
C PRO A 143 15.10 -21.79 4.35
N ASP A 144 14.85 -21.74 3.04
CA ASP A 144 15.31 -20.73 2.08
C ASP A 144 14.50 -19.42 2.12
N HIS A 145 13.47 -19.30 2.97
CA HIS A 145 12.66 -18.09 3.04
C HIS A 145 13.48 -16.92 3.57
N LEU A 146 13.59 -15.86 2.77
CA LEU A 146 14.38 -14.69 3.10
C LEU A 146 13.63 -13.76 4.04
N PHE A 147 14.20 -13.53 5.23
CA PHE A 147 13.75 -12.50 6.14
C PHE A 147 14.58 -11.22 5.97
N MET A 148 13.89 -10.08 5.89
CA MET A 148 14.54 -8.78 5.94
C MET A 148 14.99 -8.49 7.37
N LEU A 149 16.24 -8.10 7.54
CA LEU A 149 16.84 -7.70 8.81
C LEU A 149 16.64 -6.21 9.06
N ARG A 150 16.87 -5.77 10.29
CA ARG A 150 16.70 -4.37 10.69
C ARG A 150 17.62 -3.40 9.95
N ASP A 151 18.76 -3.87 9.45
CA ASP A 151 19.70 -3.11 8.61
C ASP A 151 19.31 -3.04 7.12
N GLY A 152 18.23 -3.75 6.73
CA GLY A 152 17.72 -3.81 5.38
C GLY A 152 18.29 -4.93 4.50
N THR A 153 19.26 -5.70 5.01
CA THR A 153 19.76 -6.91 4.34
C THR A 153 18.77 -8.07 4.47
N TYR A 154 18.96 -9.13 3.70
CA TYR A 154 18.13 -10.34 3.76
C TYR A 154 18.95 -11.54 4.17
N ARG A 155 18.33 -12.46 4.93
CA ARG A 155 18.95 -13.72 5.33
C ARG A 155 17.94 -14.88 5.24
N PRO A 156 18.35 -16.07 4.78
CA PRO A 156 17.53 -17.27 4.83
C PRO A 156 17.09 -17.63 6.26
N ALA A 157 15.96 -18.33 6.37
CA ALA A 157 15.34 -18.65 7.65
C ALA A 157 16.17 -19.63 8.49
N ASP A 158 16.86 -20.58 7.85
CA ASP A 158 17.73 -21.56 8.53
C ASP A 158 19.10 -21.01 8.93
N GLU A 159 19.49 -19.85 8.41
CA GLU A 159 20.71 -19.12 8.77
C GLU A 159 20.46 -18.03 9.85
N LEU A 160 19.23 -17.89 10.34
CA LEU A 160 18.93 -16.94 11.42
C LEU A 160 19.49 -17.44 12.75
N ALA A 161 20.39 -16.64 13.33
CA ALA A 161 20.94 -16.88 14.66
C ALA A 161 20.12 -16.15 15.74
N PRO A 162 20.03 -16.68 16.97
CA PRO A 162 19.44 -15.97 18.11
C PRO A 162 20.05 -14.57 18.28
N GLY A 163 19.19 -13.58 18.54
CA GLY A 163 19.58 -12.16 18.62
C GLY A 163 19.56 -11.41 17.28
N THR A 164 19.30 -12.09 16.16
CA THR A 164 19.12 -11.43 14.86
C THR A 164 17.84 -10.59 14.87
N SER A 165 17.98 -9.28 14.62
CA SER A 165 16.84 -8.34 14.57
C SER A 165 16.18 -8.34 13.19
N LEU A 166 14.94 -8.81 13.12
CA LEU A 166 14.13 -8.79 11.90
C LEU A 166 13.46 -7.42 11.68
N MET A 167 13.11 -7.11 10.44
CA MET A 167 12.39 -5.90 10.09
C MET A 167 10.92 -5.98 10.54
N PRO A 168 10.46 -5.12 11.45
CA PRO A 168 9.10 -5.18 11.96
C PRO A 168 8.12 -4.37 11.11
N LEU A 169 6.83 -4.68 11.26
CA LEU A 169 5.73 -3.81 10.87
C LEU A 169 4.96 -3.46 12.15
N TYR A 170 5.12 -2.25 12.64
CA TYR A 170 4.35 -1.76 13.79
C TYR A 170 3.11 -0.99 13.32
N THR A 171 1.95 -1.45 13.77
CA THR A 171 0.66 -0.82 13.52
C THR A 171 -0.02 -0.44 14.84
N ALA A 172 -0.84 0.60 14.79
CA ALA A 172 -1.68 1.04 15.89
C ALA A 172 -2.96 1.69 15.33
N SER A 173 -3.95 1.94 16.18
CA SER A 173 -5.15 2.69 15.81
C SER A 173 -5.19 4.02 16.58
N ASP A 174 -5.59 5.10 15.92
CA ASP A 174 -5.85 6.37 16.59
C ASP A 174 -7.26 6.40 17.23
N LYS A 175 -7.57 7.47 17.98
CA LYS A 175 -8.87 7.64 18.65
C LYS A 175 -10.04 7.75 17.67
N GLU A 176 -9.78 8.10 16.42
CA GLU A 176 -10.77 8.27 15.34
C GLU A 176 -10.92 6.98 14.51
N GLY A 177 -10.16 5.92 14.83
CA GLY A 177 -10.19 4.63 14.14
C GLY A 177 -9.24 4.50 12.95
N TYR A 178 -8.40 5.51 12.66
CA TYR A 178 -7.42 5.39 11.57
C TYR A 178 -6.26 4.48 11.95
N THR A 179 -5.88 3.63 11.00
CA THR A 179 -4.67 2.82 11.09
C THR A 179 -3.42 3.71 10.99
N LEU A 180 -2.57 3.64 12.00
CA LEU A 180 -1.25 4.25 12.07
C LEU A 180 -0.18 3.18 11.81
N VAL A 181 0.85 3.54 11.05
CA VAL A 181 1.99 2.66 10.75
C VAL A 181 3.28 3.42 11.07
N GLN A 182 4.19 2.76 11.80
CA GLN A 182 5.48 3.34 12.11
C GLN A 182 6.46 3.16 10.94
N GLN A 183 7.15 4.23 10.55
CA GLN A 183 8.21 4.15 9.56
C GLN A 183 9.52 3.69 10.19
N ASN A 184 10.09 2.58 9.72
CA ASN A 184 11.25 1.94 10.36
C ASN A 184 12.51 2.82 10.33
N TYR A 185 12.66 3.67 9.31
CA TYR A 185 13.81 4.59 9.18
C TYR A 185 13.79 5.81 10.10
N SER A 186 12.62 6.24 10.58
CA SER A 186 12.48 7.48 11.37
C SER A 186 11.78 7.31 12.71
N GLY A 187 11.16 6.15 12.95
CA GLY A 187 10.30 5.91 14.12
C GLY A 187 9.00 6.72 14.15
N ARG A 188 8.73 7.54 13.12
CA ARG A 188 7.53 8.37 13.04
C ARG A 188 6.31 7.56 12.62
N TRP A 189 5.20 7.80 13.30
CA TRP A 189 3.89 7.23 12.96
C TRP A 189 3.23 8.05 11.84
N GLN A 190 2.67 7.37 10.85
CA GLN A 190 1.92 7.97 9.75
C GLN A 190 0.61 7.24 9.54
N LYS A 191 -0.45 7.98 9.15
CA LYS A 191 -1.74 7.36 8.80
C LYS A 191 -1.58 6.50 7.54
N ALA A 192 -2.15 5.29 7.58
CA ALA A 192 -2.02 4.29 6.53
C ALA A 192 -2.54 4.77 5.17
N HIS A 193 -3.63 5.52 5.12
CA HIS A 193 -4.16 6.11 3.88
C HIS A 193 -3.17 7.06 3.19
N TRP A 194 -2.35 7.80 3.96
CA TRP A 194 -1.30 8.65 3.39
C TRP A 194 -0.12 7.82 2.87
N ILE A 195 0.16 6.68 3.49
CA ILE A 195 1.13 5.71 2.98
C ILE A 195 0.62 5.14 1.64
N ALA A 196 -0.65 4.77 1.54
CA ALA A 196 -1.26 4.32 0.29
C ALA A 196 -1.08 5.32 -0.84
N ALA A 197 -1.45 6.60 -0.60
CA ALA A 197 -1.29 7.67 -1.57
C ALA A 197 0.17 7.91 -1.98
N ARG A 198 1.09 7.96 -1.00
CA ARG A 198 2.54 8.19 -1.26
C ARG A 198 3.23 6.99 -1.90
N SER A 199 2.64 5.81 -1.83
CA SER A 199 3.11 4.61 -2.54
C SER A 199 2.75 4.63 -4.03
N GLY A 200 2.02 5.65 -4.49
CA GLY A 200 1.62 5.80 -5.89
C GLY A 200 0.40 4.98 -6.30
N LEU A 201 -0.26 4.29 -5.34
CA LEU A 201 -1.43 3.44 -5.63
C LEU A 201 -2.66 4.23 -6.10
N LEU A 202 -2.73 5.53 -5.77
CA LEU A 202 -3.80 6.45 -6.18
C LEU A 202 -3.39 7.36 -7.36
N GLY A 203 -2.20 7.15 -7.95
CA GLY A 203 -1.63 8.07 -8.93
C GLY A 203 -0.99 9.33 -8.30
N PRO A 204 -0.69 10.36 -9.11
CA PRO A 204 -0.04 11.58 -8.61
C PRO A 204 -0.98 12.36 -7.69
N ILE A 205 -0.46 12.81 -6.55
CA ILE A 205 -1.22 13.58 -5.57
C ILE A 205 -1.51 14.98 -6.17
N PRO A 206 -2.78 15.33 -6.44
CA PRO A 206 -3.12 16.60 -7.04
C PRO A 206 -2.93 17.75 -6.04
N LYS A 207 -2.57 18.92 -6.56
CA LYS A 207 -2.58 20.19 -5.81
C LYS A 207 -3.88 20.92 -6.13
N PHE A 208 -4.66 21.25 -5.11
CA PHE A 208 -5.88 22.05 -5.26
C PHE A 208 -5.55 23.53 -4.97
N PRO A 209 -5.73 24.45 -5.93
CA PRO A 209 -5.45 25.87 -5.73
C PRO A 209 -6.22 26.43 -4.53
N GLY A 210 -5.52 27.03 -3.58
CA GLY A 210 -6.12 27.64 -2.39
C GLY A 210 -6.69 26.65 -1.35
N GLN A 211 -6.48 25.33 -1.53
CA GLN A 211 -7.04 24.31 -0.65
C GLN A 211 -6.00 23.24 -0.28
N ARG A 212 -6.19 22.60 0.88
CA ARG A 212 -5.37 21.44 1.26
C ARG A 212 -5.94 20.17 0.63
N THR A 213 -5.07 19.27 0.18
CA THR A 213 -5.45 17.93 -0.27
C THR A 213 -5.79 17.05 0.93
N ILE A 214 -6.98 16.45 0.91
CA ILE A 214 -7.50 15.52 1.92
C ILE A 214 -7.72 14.17 1.24
N ILE A 215 -7.49 13.09 1.98
CA ILE A 215 -7.87 11.74 1.54
C ILE A 215 -9.19 11.38 2.21
N HIS A 216 -10.18 11.05 1.40
CA HIS A 216 -11.51 10.62 1.81
C HIS A 216 -11.66 9.11 1.66
N HIS A 217 -12.27 8.47 2.65
CA HIS A 217 -12.69 7.07 2.60
C HIS A 217 -14.13 7.03 2.11
N LYS A 218 -14.38 6.47 0.92
CA LYS A 218 -15.71 6.44 0.29
C LYS A 218 -16.74 5.68 1.12
N ASN A 219 -16.32 4.62 1.80
CA ASN A 219 -17.15 3.84 2.72
C ASN A 219 -17.22 4.43 4.15
N PHE A 220 -16.50 5.52 4.42
CA PHE A 220 -16.40 6.18 5.73
C PHE A 220 -15.79 5.29 6.84
N ASP A 221 -15.18 4.18 6.47
CA ASP A 221 -14.41 3.33 7.38
C ASP A 221 -12.93 3.78 7.37
N PRO A 222 -12.42 4.38 8.46
CA PRO A 222 -11.04 4.87 8.53
C PRO A 222 -9.98 3.76 8.51
N ALA A 223 -10.37 2.50 8.76
CA ALA A 223 -9.47 1.35 8.71
C ALA A 223 -9.29 0.78 7.29
N ASP A 224 -10.22 1.06 6.37
CA ASP A 224 -10.17 0.53 5.00
C ASP A 224 -9.33 1.41 4.07
N ASN A 225 -8.03 1.13 3.98
CA ASN A 225 -7.06 1.89 3.21
C ASN A 225 -6.81 1.31 1.80
N ARG A 226 -7.76 0.52 1.27
CA ARG A 226 -7.65 0.01 -0.11
C ARG A 226 -7.67 1.17 -1.12
N PRO A 227 -6.82 1.15 -2.16
CA PRO A 227 -6.76 2.23 -3.15
C PRO A 227 -8.12 2.54 -3.80
N GLU A 228 -8.98 1.54 -3.97
CA GLU A 228 -10.33 1.69 -4.54
C GLU A 228 -11.27 2.50 -3.63
N ASN A 229 -11.08 2.39 -2.31
CA ASN A 229 -11.88 3.06 -1.29
C ASN A 229 -11.38 4.49 -0.99
N LEU A 230 -10.17 4.84 -1.40
CA LEU A 230 -9.58 6.14 -1.12
C LEU A 230 -9.77 7.11 -2.29
N GLU A 231 -10.04 8.38 -1.97
CA GLU A 231 -10.19 9.46 -2.95
C GLU A 231 -9.45 10.72 -2.48
N LEU A 232 -8.78 11.41 -3.41
CA LEU A 232 -8.04 12.65 -3.13
C LEU A 232 -8.91 13.85 -3.50
N LEU A 233 -9.29 14.65 -2.49
CA LEU A 233 -10.20 15.79 -2.65
C LEU A 233 -9.57 17.09 -2.11
N GLY A 234 -10.08 18.23 -2.58
CA GLY A 234 -9.85 19.52 -1.95
C GLY A 234 -10.63 19.64 -0.65
N ALA A 235 -10.13 20.44 0.30
CA ALA A 235 -10.77 20.62 1.61
C ALA A 235 -12.24 21.11 1.52
N ASN A 236 -12.57 21.93 0.52
CA ASN A 236 -13.94 22.42 0.33
C ASN A 236 -14.86 21.32 -0.20
N ASP A 237 -14.38 20.52 -1.17
CA ASP A 237 -15.12 19.40 -1.74
C ASP A 237 -15.34 18.29 -0.71
N HIS A 238 -14.35 18.03 0.15
CA HIS A 238 -14.52 17.13 1.26
C HIS A 238 -15.62 17.62 2.21
N SER A 239 -15.61 18.90 2.59
CA SER A 239 -16.59 19.46 3.54
C SER A 239 -18.03 19.41 3.01
N SER A 240 -18.23 19.59 1.69
CA SER A 240 -19.56 19.51 1.09
C SER A 240 -20.15 18.09 1.14
N LEU A 241 -19.34 17.04 1.03
CA LEU A 241 -19.79 15.65 1.18
C LEU A 241 -20.36 15.36 2.58
N PHE A 242 -19.73 15.89 3.64
CA PHE A 242 -20.26 15.75 5.00
C PHE A 242 -21.50 16.61 5.24
N HIS A 243 -21.58 17.78 4.60
CA HIS A 243 -22.73 18.67 4.71
C HIS A 243 -23.99 18.07 4.05
N VAL A 244 -23.84 17.41 2.89
CA VAL A 244 -24.94 16.70 2.23
C VAL A 244 -25.43 15.54 3.09
N ARG A 245 -24.51 14.74 3.64
CA ARG A 245 -24.89 13.58 4.47
C ARG A 245 -25.52 14.00 5.81
N SER A 246 -25.02 15.05 6.47
CA SER A 246 -25.62 15.56 7.71
C SER A 246 -27.04 16.11 7.47
N CYS A 247 -27.33 16.62 6.27
CA CYS A 247 -28.70 16.98 5.87
C CYS A 247 -29.57 15.73 5.61
N CYS A 248 -29.05 14.73 4.88
CA CYS A 248 -29.80 13.49 4.60
C CYS A 248 -30.09 12.67 5.87
N THR A 249 -29.15 12.56 6.81
CA THR A 249 -29.38 11.86 8.09
C THR A 249 -30.38 12.59 8.99
N ARG A 250 -30.57 13.91 8.86
CA ARG A 250 -31.66 14.64 9.52
C ARG A 250 -33.00 14.48 8.79
N ALA A 251 -32.98 14.16 7.49
CA ALA A 251 -34.16 14.02 6.65
C ALA A 251 -34.67 12.58 6.51
N GLY A 252 -34.01 11.58 7.12
CA GLY A 252 -34.46 10.19 7.12
C GLY A 252 -34.42 9.49 5.75
N SER A 253 -33.69 10.03 4.77
CA SER A 253 -33.60 9.48 3.41
C SER A 253 -32.20 8.93 3.11
N GLU A 254 -32.13 7.76 2.49
CA GLU A 254 -30.88 7.18 1.98
C GLU A 254 -30.24 8.13 0.94
N PRO A 255 -28.89 8.27 0.94
CA PRO A 255 -28.24 9.15 -0.01
C PRO A 255 -28.37 8.58 -1.44
N PRO A 256 -28.78 9.39 -2.44
CA PRO A 256 -28.85 8.90 -3.81
C PRO A 256 -27.43 8.63 -4.32
N ALA A 257 -27.25 7.45 -4.92
CA ALA A 257 -26.03 7.10 -5.63
C ALA A 257 -25.81 8.08 -6.80
N LEU A 258 -24.93 9.07 -6.60
CA LEU A 258 -24.65 10.08 -7.59
C LEU A 258 -23.69 9.54 -8.66
N HIS A 259 -24.29 8.97 -9.70
CA HIS A 259 -23.72 8.96 -11.05
C HIS A 259 -23.49 10.41 -11.50
N CYS A 260 -22.26 10.91 -11.37
CA CYS A 260 -21.85 12.18 -11.94
C CYS A 260 -21.59 12.01 -13.44
N GLN A 261 -22.66 12.01 -14.25
CA GLN A 261 -22.52 12.21 -15.69
C GLN A 261 -22.22 13.70 -15.94
N ARG A 262 -20.98 13.97 -16.37
CA ARG A 262 -20.53 15.26 -16.88
C ARG A 262 -21.45 15.69 -18.02
N ARG A 263 -22.15 16.82 -17.85
CA ARG A 263 -22.74 17.57 -18.98
C ARG A 263 -21.79 18.70 -19.34
N LEU A 264 -21.23 18.61 -20.55
CA LEU A 264 -20.43 19.66 -21.17
C LEU A 264 -21.29 20.92 -21.34
N SER A 265 -20.65 22.06 -21.11
CA SER A 265 -21.20 23.40 -21.18
C SER A 265 -21.45 23.83 -22.62
N GLU A 266 -22.71 24.10 -22.97
CA GLU A 266 -23.06 25.01 -24.06
C GLU A 266 -24.33 25.79 -23.66
N THR A 267 -24.18 27.10 -23.46
CA THR A 267 -25.25 28.10 -23.58
C THR A 267 -25.28 28.60 -25.04
N PRO A 268 -26.35 29.22 -25.58
CA PRO A 268 -27.38 30.01 -24.88
C PRO A 268 -28.84 29.90 -25.40
N HIS A 269 -29.80 30.38 -24.61
CA HIS A 269 -30.89 31.30 -24.97
C HIS A 269 -32.19 31.11 -24.14
N ALA A 270 -32.77 32.27 -23.79
CA ALA A 270 -34.19 32.56 -23.53
C ALA A 270 -34.88 32.05 -22.23
N PHE A 271 -35.32 33.04 -21.43
CA PHE A 271 -36.47 33.01 -20.50
C PHE A 271 -37.78 32.55 -21.20
N PRO A 272 -38.91 32.21 -20.51
CA PRO A 272 -39.30 32.67 -19.16
C PRO A 272 -40.01 31.65 -18.21
N ALA A 273 -40.15 32.13 -16.96
CA ALA A 273 -41.24 31.91 -16.00
C ALA A 273 -41.62 30.49 -15.55
N CYS A 274 -41.36 30.20 -14.27
CA CYS A 274 -42.37 29.55 -13.44
C CYS A 274 -42.41 30.16 -12.03
N THR A 275 -43.63 30.56 -11.70
CA THR A 275 -44.14 31.20 -10.50
C THR A 275 -44.33 30.21 -9.35
N GLY A 276 -44.11 30.68 -8.12
CA GLY A 276 -44.45 29.97 -6.88
C GLY A 276 -43.28 30.03 -5.90
N GLY A 277 -43.17 30.96 -4.96
CA GLY A 277 -44.23 31.56 -4.15
C GLY A 277 -44.31 30.81 -2.83
N CYS A 278 -43.35 31.03 -1.93
CA CYS A 278 -43.57 30.88 -0.50
C CYS A 278 -42.75 31.93 0.25
N CYS A 279 -43.42 33.04 0.50
CA CYS A 279 -42.98 34.14 1.34
C CYS A 279 -43.14 33.73 2.81
N VAL A 280 -42.10 33.94 3.62
CA VAL A 280 -42.30 34.39 5.00
C VAL A 280 -41.31 35.52 5.31
N SER A 281 -41.91 36.67 5.60
CA SER A 281 -41.40 38.01 5.99
C SER A 281 -40.27 38.01 7.03
N ARG A 282 -39.16 38.72 6.83
CA ARG A 282 -38.91 40.19 7.01
C ARG A 282 -38.90 40.66 8.47
N VAL A 283 -37.70 40.90 9.00
CA VAL A 283 -37.40 42.05 9.89
C VAL A 283 -36.01 42.60 9.55
N LEU A 284 -36.00 43.83 9.05
CA LEU A 284 -34.84 44.69 8.86
C LEU A 284 -34.30 45.14 10.22
N ARG A 285 -32.97 45.20 10.38
CA ARG A 285 -32.27 46.29 11.09
C ARG A 285 -30.79 46.29 10.70
N THR A 286 -30.47 47.25 9.85
CA THR A 286 -29.12 47.75 9.57
C THR A 286 -28.57 48.46 10.81
N ARG A 287 -27.33 48.16 11.20
CA ARG A 287 -26.47 49.09 11.94
C ARG A 287 -25.02 48.92 11.50
N ASP A 288 -24.49 50.01 10.99
CA ASP A 288 -23.10 50.30 10.68
C ASP A 288 -22.18 50.05 11.87
N ILE A 289 -20.97 49.55 11.59
CA ILE A 289 -19.82 49.60 12.51
C ILE A 289 -18.63 50.13 11.71
N PRO A 290 -18.01 51.27 12.11
CA PRO A 290 -16.89 51.83 11.40
C PRO A 290 -15.56 51.17 11.77
N ARG A 291 -14.64 51.18 10.81
CA ARG A 291 -13.22 50.86 10.94
C ARG A 291 -12.53 51.85 11.88
N VAL A 292 -11.64 51.36 12.74
CA VAL A 292 -10.64 52.19 13.44
C VAL A 292 -9.25 51.69 13.08
N SER A 293 -8.48 52.58 12.49
CA SER A 293 -7.04 52.51 12.21
C SER A 293 -6.33 53.55 13.07
N ALA A 294 -5.30 53.16 13.81
CA ALA A 294 -4.13 53.98 14.21
C ALA A 294 -3.21 53.10 15.09
N LEU A 295 -2.00 52.75 14.64
CA LEU A 295 -0.74 53.51 14.72
C LEU A 295 -0.11 53.60 16.13
N SER A 296 0.97 52.82 16.27
CA SER A 296 2.24 53.13 16.94
C SER A 296 2.26 53.52 18.43
N ARG A 297 3.08 52.82 19.22
CA ARG A 297 4.34 53.39 19.77
C ARG A 297 5.21 52.33 20.49
N ARG A 298 6.50 52.63 20.45
CA ARG A 298 7.71 51.87 20.81
C ARG A 298 7.87 51.50 22.30
N ALA A 299 8.53 50.35 22.49
CA ALA A 299 9.72 50.07 23.32
C ALA A 299 9.71 50.30 24.84
N ARG A 300 10.15 49.26 25.58
CA ARG A 300 11.39 49.29 26.41
C ARG A 300 11.85 47.88 26.79
N ARG A 301 13.16 47.69 26.69
CA ARG A 301 13.96 46.56 27.20
C ARG A 301 14.15 46.70 28.72
N CYS A 302 14.31 45.56 29.40
CA CYS A 302 15.26 45.22 30.47
C CYS A 302 15.10 43.69 30.67
N GLY A 303 16.08 42.80 30.56
CA GLY A 303 17.50 42.90 30.92
C GLY A 303 17.67 42.37 32.34
N GLY A 304 18.06 41.10 32.49
CA GLY A 304 18.30 40.49 33.81
C GLY A 304 18.72 39.02 33.73
N ALA A 305 20.00 38.78 33.44
CA ALA A 305 20.67 37.49 33.61
C ALA A 305 21.20 37.36 35.05
N ARG A 306 21.23 36.11 35.57
CA ARG A 306 22.13 35.51 36.58
C ARG A 306 21.68 34.05 36.75
N SER A 307 22.36 33.04 36.21
CA SER A 307 23.65 32.42 36.56
C SER A 307 23.59 31.47 37.77
N ARG A 308 23.82 30.17 37.48
CA ARG A 308 24.50 29.11 38.29
C ARG A 308 23.78 28.75 39.61
N GLU A 309 23.71 27.49 40.07
CA GLU A 309 24.75 26.48 40.16
C GLU A 309 24.13 25.11 40.52
N SER A 310 24.91 24.07 40.22
CA SER A 310 24.85 22.64 40.53
C SER A 310 24.19 22.16 41.83
N ALA A 311 23.51 21.01 41.76
CA ALA A 311 23.60 19.97 42.79
C ALA A 311 23.43 18.57 42.17
N ASN A 312 24.45 17.76 42.40
CA ASN A 312 24.65 16.39 41.99
C ASN A 312 24.25 15.50 43.18
N THR A 313 23.36 14.52 43.00
CA THR A 313 23.20 13.44 43.99
C THR A 313 22.75 12.15 43.35
N ARG A 314 23.68 11.20 43.30
CA ARG A 314 23.46 9.76 43.21
C ARG A 314 22.85 9.26 44.53
N CYS A 315 21.91 8.32 44.45
CA CYS A 315 21.66 7.26 45.45
C CYS A 315 20.92 6.14 44.69
N ALA A 316 21.59 5.03 44.34
CA ALA A 316 21.88 3.87 45.18
C ALA A 316 20.65 2.97 45.42
N ARG A 317 20.75 1.74 44.87
CA ARG A 317 19.89 0.57 45.08
C ARG A 317 19.77 0.21 46.57
N PRO A 318 18.77 -0.60 46.92
CA PRO A 318 19.00 -1.69 47.85
C PRO A 318 18.69 -3.06 47.22
N ALA A 319 19.60 -4.00 47.47
CA ALA A 319 19.35 -5.43 47.46
C ALA A 319 19.12 -5.86 48.92
N CYS A 320 18.14 -6.73 49.15
CA CYS A 320 17.94 -7.68 50.27
C CYS A 320 16.51 -8.22 50.08
N GLY A 321 16.20 -9.51 50.17
CA GLY A 321 16.95 -10.70 50.49
C GLY A 321 16.07 -11.92 50.19
#